data_AF-A0A957B545-F1
#
_entry.id   AF-A0A957B545-F1
#
_cell.length_a   1.000
_cell.length_b   1.000
_cell.length_c   1.000
_cell.angle_alpha   90.00
_cell.angle_beta   90.00
_cell.angle_gamma   90.00
#
_symmetry.space_group_name_H-M   'P 1'
#
loop_
_entity.id
_entity.type
_entity.pdbx_description
1 polymer ?
#
loop_
_entity_poly.entity_id
_entity_poly.type
_entity_poly.pdbx_seq_one_letter_code
_entity_poly.pdbx_strand_id
1 'polypeptide(L)'
;MAIRIVEQGIQAVQNGNRDEARRLLRYALKEELSPALRATTLMWLAETGDDIPFKVDCYRQAAESDPQNNDVQQRLSYWLSQQLPSAQPSPNIPAMPPQSMPQAAPPPQQNTPITYPAQGYNAGPPSSMPPGTLPTAPYASQQAGMVPNQGPMQIQGQQRVVGVLGGPLGDGSGFFVTREGLVATTRAVTGSQPRLSIDLMSGHRLAGEVVRSFPQYDISLVKVNAYVEHLAAVSPSPYLQPDAPIVVTMHGGKGLRSQRRNTRSATNDTLWFPTVIHRNELDAGGGPVYDAHNLLVGMMTRNTSRTNDYVYGLHISQVYRCVEQYAQEMQQMQGQKTIYCTNCGAVSRAPQFGAFYCETCGGTLPYAENVTRYPLPNAAALYQENMHRPCTNCQAQVGYYDSRCLRCGHDLTTPVRR
;
A
#
# COMPACT_ATOMS: atom_id res chain seq x y z
N MET A 1 39.85 -1.63 -0.16
CA MET A 1 39.37 -3.03 -0.28
C MET A 1 38.18 -3.31 0.64
N ALA A 2 38.17 -2.79 1.87
CA ALA A 2 37.10 -3.03 2.84
C ALA A 2 35.67 -2.72 2.34
N ILE A 3 35.47 -1.65 1.57
CA ILE A 3 34.15 -1.29 0.98
C ILE A 3 33.57 -2.44 0.15
N ARG A 4 34.37 -3.06 -0.73
CA ARG A 4 33.91 -4.19 -1.56
C ARG A 4 33.53 -5.41 -0.72
N ILE A 5 34.21 -5.64 0.40
CA ILE A 5 33.90 -6.76 1.31
C ILE A 5 32.58 -6.50 2.04
N VAL A 6 32.32 -5.25 2.44
CA VAL A 6 31.03 -4.84 3.02
C VAL A 6 29.90 -5.05 2.00
N GLU A 7 30.06 -4.60 0.75
CA GLU A 7 29.07 -4.78 -0.32
C GLU A 7 28.76 -6.26 -0.58
N GLN A 8 29.80 -7.11 -0.64
CA GLN A 8 29.64 -8.56 -0.78
C GLN A 8 28.93 -9.18 0.43
N GLY A 9 29.25 -8.73 1.64
CA GLY A 9 28.58 -9.16 2.87
C GLY A 9 27.09 -8.82 2.86
N ILE A 10 26.73 -7.60 2.45
CA ILE A 10 25.34 -7.15 2.32
C ILE A 10 24.59 -7.98 1.28
N GLN A 11 25.20 -8.20 0.11
CA GLN A 11 24.61 -9.03 -0.94
C GLN A 11 24.39 -10.48 -0.47
N ALA A 12 25.30 -11.04 0.34
CA ALA A 12 25.12 -12.35 0.94
C ALA A 12 23.94 -12.40 1.93
N VAL A 13 23.71 -11.35 2.72
CA VAL A 13 22.51 -11.24 3.58
C VAL A 13 21.23 -11.25 2.72
N GLN A 14 21.20 -10.45 1.67
CA GLN A 14 20.04 -10.32 0.76
C GLN A 14 19.71 -11.65 0.05
N ASN A 15 20.74 -12.43 -0.27
CA ASN A 15 20.58 -13.77 -0.86
C ASN A 15 20.23 -14.86 0.16
N GLY A 16 20.09 -14.53 1.45
CA GLY A 16 19.78 -15.47 2.52
C GLY A 16 20.97 -16.31 3.01
N ASN A 17 22.19 -16.03 2.54
CA ASN A 17 23.39 -16.78 2.92
C ASN A 17 24.04 -16.17 4.18
N ARG A 18 23.39 -16.38 5.33
CA ARG A 18 23.71 -15.70 6.61
C ARG A 18 25.12 -15.99 7.14
N ASP A 19 25.63 -17.20 6.97
CA ASP A 19 26.96 -17.58 7.47
C ASP A 19 28.08 -16.87 6.72
N GLU A 20 27.97 -16.83 5.39
CA GLU A 20 28.94 -16.15 4.55
C GLU A 20 28.90 -14.64 4.75
N ALA A 21 27.70 -14.06 4.85
CA ALA A 21 27.53 -12.66 5.19
C ALA A 21 28.21 -12.30 6.53
N ARG A 22 27.98 -13.11 7.57
CA ARG A 22 28.58 -12.90 8.90
C ARG A 22 30.11 -12.95 8.82
N ARG A 23 30.67 -13.88 8.05
CA ARG A 23 32.13 -14.01 7.85
C ARG A 23 32.71 -12.77 7.19
N LEU A 24 32.12 -12.31 6.09
CA LEU A 24 32.59 -11.15 5.32
C LEU A 24 32.49 -9.85 6.12
N LEU A 25 31.35 -9.61 6.79
CA LEU A 25 31.13 -8.40 7.58
C LEU A 25 32.06 -8.33 8.79
N ARG A 26 32.31 -9.46 9.49
CA ARG A 26 33.30 -9.51 10.57
C ARG A 26 34.72 -9.28 10.08
N TYR A 27 35.06 -9.74 8.89
CA TYR A 27 36.37 -9.47 8.29
C TYR A 27 36.51 -7.98 7.95
N ALA A 28 35.49 -7.36 7.36
CA ALA A 28 35.50 -5.93 7.05
C ALA A 28 35.65 -5.04 8.31
N LEU A 29 35.06 -5.43 9.44
CA LEU A 29 35.16 -4.68 10.71
C LEU A 29 36.56 -4.67 11.35
N LYS A 30 37.48 -5.53 10.89
CA LYS A 30 38.90 -5.53 11.31
C LYS A 30 39.73 -4.46 10.60
N GLU A 31 39.26 -3.97 9.47
CA GLU A 31 39.88 -2.89 8.72
C GLU A 31 39.43 -1.51 9.26
N GLU A 32 40.20 -0.47 8.95
CA GLU A 32 39.79 0.90 9.25
C GLU A 32 38.64 1.32 8.31
N LEU A 33 37.45 1.46 8.87
CA LEU A 33 36.24 1.92 8.17
C LEU A 33 35.91 3.34 8.63
N SER A 34 35.31 4.14 7.75
CA SER A 34 34.70 5.40 8.17
C SER A 34 33.59 5.14 9.20
N PRO A 35 33.32 6.08 10.14
CA PRO A 35 32.35 5.86 11.21
C PRO A 35 30.95 5.45 10.69
N ALA A 36 30.48 6.12 9.63
CA ALA A 36 29.21 5.80 8.97
C ALA A 36 29.18 4.40 8.32
N LEU A 37 30.27 4.00 7.67
CA LEU A 37 30.36 2.68 7.03
C LEU A 37 30.48 1.56 8.08
N ARG A 38 31.17 1.83 9.19
CA ARG A 38 31.24 0.92 10.34
C ARG A 38 29.87 0.70 10.96
N ALA A 39 29.11 1.76 11.19
CA ALA A 39 27.72 1.67 11.68
C ALA A 39 26.85 0.84 10.73
N THR A 40 26.91 1.10 9.43
CA THR A 40 26.19 0.32 8.40
C THR A 40 26.58 -1.16 8.43
N THR A 41 27.88 -1.46 8.52
CA THR A 41 28.39 -2.84 8.56
C THR A 41 27.89 -3.59 9.80
N LEU A 42 27.85 -2.93 10.95
CA LEU A 42 27.33 -3.49 12.21
C LEU A 42 25.81 -3.74 12.16
N MET A 43 25.05 -2.83 11.54
CA MET A 43 23.60 -3.04 11.33
C MET A 43 23.34 -4.30 10.49
N TRP A 44 24.05 -4.47 9.37
CA TRP A 44 23.89 -5.66 8.53
C TRP A 44 24.40 -6.92 9.22
N LEU A 45 25.43 -6.82 10.06
CA LEU A 45 25.92 -7.93 10.86
C LEU A 45 24.85 -8.42 11.86
N ALA A 46 24.09 -7.49 12.47
CA ALA A 46 22.99 -7.82 13.37
C ALA A 46 21.90 -8.68 12.68
N GLU A 47 21.65 -8.46 11.38
CA GLU A 47 20.66 -9.24 10.62
C GLU A 47 21.11 -10.68 10.29
N THR A 48 22.37 -11.02 10.54
CA THR A 48 22.88 -12.39 10.33
C THR A 48 22.54 -13.34 11.48
N GLY A 49 22.18 -12.83 12.66
CA GLY A 49 21.91 -13.64 13.85
C GLY A 49 20.46 -13.50 14.34
N ASP A 50 19.94 -14.55 14.98
CA ASP A 50 18.58 -14.53 15.57
C ASP A 50 18.60 -14.21 17.07
N ASP A 51 19.77 -14.18 17.70
CA ASP A 51 19.95 -13.93 19.13
C ASP A 51 19.78 -12.45 19.49
N ILE A 52 18.84 -12.15 20.40
CA ILE A 52 18.49 -10.76 20.78
C ILE A 52 19.68 -10.03 21.42
N PRO A 53 20.41 -10.60 22.42
CA PRO A 53 21.64 -10.02 22.95
C PRO A 53 22.66 -9.66 21.87
N PHE A 54 22.91 -10.55 20.90
CA PHE A 54 23.83 -10.27 19.79
C PHE A 54 23.38 -9.07 18.93
N LYS A 55 22.08 -8.96 18.64
CA LYS A 55 21.53 -7.82 17.89
C LYS A 55 21.71 -6.52 18.66
N VAL A 56 21.39 -6.51 19.95
CA VAL A 56 21.52 -5.31 20.81
C VAL A 56 22.98 -4.85 20.87
N ASP A 57 23.94 -5.77 21.00
CA ASP A 57 25.37 -5.43 21.01
C ASP A 57 25.82 -4.80 19.69
N CYS A 58 25.43 -5.39 18.55
CA CYS A 58 25.75 -4.84 17.23
C CYS A 58 25.16 -3.43 17.04
N TYR A 59 23.89 -3.21 17.42
CA TYR A 59 23.24 -1.90 17.30
C TYR A 59 23.83 -0.85 18.26
N ARG A 60 24.27 -1.26 19.46
CA ARG A 60 24.97 -0.36 20.40
C ARG A 60 26.31 0.10 19.82
N GLN A 61 27.12 -0.82 19.32
CA GLN A 61 28.39 -0.48 18.66
C GLN A 61 28.19 0.37 17.40
N ALA A 62 27.08 0.16 16.67
CA ALA A 62 26.73 0.98 15.51
C ALA A 62 26.38 2.42 15.95
N ALA A 63 25.64 2.58 17.05
CA ALA A 63 25.26 3.89 17.59
C ALA A 63 26.46 4.67 18.14
N GLU A 64 27.43 3.96 18.72
CA GLU A 64 28.71 4.56 19.15
C GLU A 64 29.57 5.00 17.96
N SER A 65 29.53 4.25 16.86
CA SER A 65 30.27 4.58 15.64
C SER A 65 29.66 5.78 14.90
N ASP A 66 28.33 5.88 14.82
CA ASP A 66 27.64 7.00 14.17
C ASP A 66 26.42 7.47 15.00
N PRO A 67 26.63 8.36 15.98
CA PRO A 67 25.55 8.84 16.85
C PRO A 67 24.43 9.61 16.14
N GLN A 68 24.69 10.12 14.93
CA GLN A 68 23.70 10.88 14.15
C GLN A 68 22.78 9.97 13.32
N ASN A 69 23.02 8.66 13.29
CA ASN A 69 22.22 7.72 12.53
C ASN A 69 20.90 7.36 13.25
N ASN A 70 19.82 8.03 12.85
CA ASN A 70 18.49 7.83 13.44
C ASN A 70 17.94 6.40 13.26
N ASP A 71 18.29 5.68 12.18
CA ASP A 71 17.81 4.30 11.94
C ASP A 71 18.41 3.33 12.97
N VAL A 72 19.69 3.50 13.31
CA VAL A 72 20.35 2.71 14.37
C VAL A 72 19.66 2.91 15.72
N GLN A 73 19.35 4.17 16.08
CA GLN A 73 18.70 4.50 17.35
C GLN A 73 17.30 3.89 17.45
N GLN A 74 16.51 3.99 16.37
CA GLN A 74 15.18 3.39 16.32
C GLN A 74 15.24 1.86 16.49
N ARG A 75 16.12 1.18 15.75
CA ARG A 75 16.28 -0.28 15.83
C ARG A 75 16.80 -0.73 17.21
N LEU A 76 17.74 0.00 17.80
CA LEU A 76 18.23 -0.27 19.15
C LEU A 76 17.10 -0.17 20.18
N SER A 77 16.28 0.87 20.11
CA SER A 77 15.13 1.06 21.01
C SER A 77 14.10 -0.07 20.89
N TYR A 78 13.84 -0.54 19.67
CA TYR A 78 12.98 -1.68 19.41
C TYR A 78 13.50 -2.95 20.10
N TRP A 79 14.77 -3.30 19.91
CA TRP A 79 15.33 -4.51 20.51
C TRP A 79 15.49 -4.44 22.03
N LEU A 80 15.75 -3.25 22.60
CA LEU A 80 15.75 -3.05 24.06
C LEU A 80 14.35 -3.26 24.65
N SER A 81 13.29 -2.83 23.97
CA SER A 81 11.92 -3.04 24.44
C SER A 81 11.52 -4.52 24.49
N GLN A 82 12.09 -5.35 23.61
CA GLN A 82 11.87 -6.81 23.57
C GLN A 82 12.58 -7.56 24.72
N GLN A 83 13.59 -6.96 25.36
CA GLN A 83 14.28 -7.56 26.51
C GLN A 83 13.56 -7.33 27.84
N LEU A 84 12.57 -6.44 27.88
CA LEU A 84 11.80 -6.22 29.10
C LEU A 84 11.01 -7.50 29.41
N PRO A 85 11.14 -8.06 30.64
CA PRO A 85 10.29 -9.16 31.07
C PRO A 85 8.84 -8.77 30.81
N SER A 86 8.12 -9.58 30.05
CA SER A 86 6.67 -9.41 29.88
C SER A 86 6.08 -9.33 31.27
N ALA A 87 5.59 -8.14 31.64
CA ALA A 87 5.07 -7.87 32.97
C ALA A 87 4.10 -9.00 33.33
N GLN A 88 4.43 -9.78 34.36
CA GLN A 88 3.57 -10.85 34.80
C GLN A 88 2.19 -10.25 35.08
N PRO A 89 1.10 -10.87 34.60
CA PRO A 89 -0.24 -10.38 34.88
C PRO A 89 -0.38 -10.22 36.40
N SER A 90 -0.64 -8.98 36.83
CA SER A 90 -0.72 -8.66 38.24
C SER A 90 -1.75 -9.59 38.91
N PRO A 91 -1.42 -10.22 40.05
CA PRO A 91 -2.38 -11.02 40.78
C PRO A 91 -3.59 -10.17 41.14
N ASN A 92 -4.76 -10.71 40.83
CA ASN A 92 -6.11 -10.15 40.96
C ASN A 92 -6.29 -9.38 42.28
N ILE A 93 -6.11 -8.05 42.25
CA ILE A 93 -6.41 -7.18 43.40
C ILE A 93 -7.91 -6.85 43.36
N PRO A 94 -8.68 -7.09 44.44
CA PRO A 94 -10.09 -6.72 44.51
C PRO A 94 -10.28 -5.23 44.25
N ALA A 95 -11.25 -4.91 43.39
CA ALA A 95 -11.59 -3.55 42.99
C ALA A 95 -11.95 -2.69 44.22
N MET A 96 -11.12 -1.69 44.51
CA MET A 96 -11.48 -0.59 45.41
C MET A 96 -12.50 0.33 44.72
N PRO A 97 -13.46 0.90 45.47
CA PRO A 97 -14.43 1.85 44.93
C PRO A 97 -13.75 3.17 44.50
N PRO A 98 -14.27 3.83 43.46
CA PRO A 98 -13.64 5.01 42.87
C PRO A 98 -13.76 6.21 43.81
N GLN A 99 -12.60 6.70 44.29
CA GLN A 99 -12.51 8.03 44.89
C GLN A 99 -12.50 9.09 43.78
N SER A 100 -13.48 9.97 43.84
CA SER A 100 -13.66 11.14 42.97
C SER A 100 -12.49 12.12 43.13
N MET A 101 -11.66 12.24 42.10
CA MET A 101 -10.71 13.36 41.98
C MET A 101 -11.40 14.60 41.39
N PRO A 102 -11.07 15.81 41.87
CA PRO A 102 -11.60 17.05 41.32
C PRO A 102 -11.01 17.33 39.92
N GLN A 103 -11.92 17.58 38.99
CA GLN A 103 -11.68 17.87 37.58
C GLN A 103 -11.04 19.27 37.43
N ALA A 104 -9.78 19.32 37.03
CA ALA A 104 -9.10 20.58 36.71
C ALA A 104 -9.67 21.16 35.40
N ALA A 105 -10.05 22.43 35.44
CA ALA A 105 -10.61 23.16 34.31
C ALA A 105 -9.58 23.31 33.17
N PRO A 106 -9.99 23.12 31.89
CA PRO A 106 -9.12 23.35 30.75
C PRO A 106 -8.83 24.85 30.55
N PRO A 107 -7.61 25.22 30.12
CA PRO A 107 -7.26 26.62 29.86
C PRO A 107 -8.05 27.18 28.66
N PRO A 108 -8.40 28.48 28.69
CA PRO A 108 -9.15 29.14 27.61
C PRO A 108 -8.30 29.22 26.33
N GLN A 109 -8.83 28.66 25.24
CA GLN A 109 -8.26 28.82 23.90
C GLN A 109 -8.58 30.23 23.37
N GLN A 110 -7.56 31.07 23.24
CA GLN A 110 -7.61 32.33 22.50
C GLN A 110 -7.57 32.05 20.99
N ASN A 111 -8.72 32.23 20.34
CA ASN A 111 -8.84 32.30 18.89
C ASN A 111 -8.32 33.66 18.41
N THR A 112 -7.14 33.69 17.78
CA THR A 112 -6.68 34.84 16.98
C THR A 112 -6.88 34.53 15.49
N PRO A 113 -7.63 35.36 14.73
CA PRO A 113 -7.75 35.21 13.29
C PRO A 113 -6.43 35.61 12.61
N ILE A 114 -5.84 34.67 11.88
CA ILE A 114 -4.67 34.90 11.01
C ILE A 114 -5.17 35.44 9.68
N THR A 115 -4.93 36.73 9.44
CA THR A 115 -5.15 37.40 8.15
C THR A 115 -3.93 37.19 7.26
N TYR A 116 -4.08 36.50 6.14
CA TYR A 116 -3.02 36.34 5.14
C TYR A 116 -3.01 37.55 4.19
N PRO A 117 -1.85 38.19 3.92
CA PRO A 117 -1.76 39.20 2.88
C PRO A 117 -1.80 38.55 1.49
N ALA A 118 -2.77 38.98 0.68
CA ALA A 118 -2.85 38.65 -0.74
C ALA A 118 -1.71 39.36 -1.49
N GLN A 119 -0.70 38.61 -1.94
CA GLN A 119 0.27 39.09 -2.91
C GLN A 119 -0.22 38.79 -4.33
N GLY A 120 -0.61 39.85 -5.03
CA GLY A 120 -0.94 39.82 -6.45
C GLY A 120 0.31 39.65 -7.30
N TYR A 121 0.39 38.52 -8.01
CA TYR A 121 1.23 38.40 -9.19
C TYR A 121 0.33 38.46 -10.42
N ASN A 122 0.29 39.65 -11.02
CA ASN A 122 -0.33 39.93 -12.29
C ASN A 122 0.78 39.86 -13.35
N ALA A 123 0.93 38.68 -13.98
CA ALA A 123 1.79 38.51 -15.15
C ALA A 123 0.91 38.00 -16.30
N GLY A 124 0.51 38.93 -17.18
CA GLY A 124 -0.26 38.60 -18.37
C GLY A 124 0.57 37.78 -19.37
N PRO A 125 -0.03 36.81 -20.06
CA PRO A 125 0.62 36.13 -21.17
C PRO A 125 0.58 36.99 -22.44
N PRO A 126 1.62 36.95 -23.30
CA PRO A 126 1.58 37.61 -24.59
C PRO A 126 0.62 36.89 -25.53
N SER A 127 -0.27 37.68 -26.12
CA SER A 127 -1.12 37.36 -27.25
C SER A 127 -0.29 36.99 -28.47
N SER A 128 -0.57 35.83 -29.09
CA SER A 128 -0.84 35.68 -30.53
C SER A 128 -0.60 34.23 -30.98
N MET A 129 -1.66 33.42 -31.05
CA MET A 129 -1.71 32.28 -31.97
C MET A 129 -3.08 32.28 -32.68
N PRO A 130 -3.13 31.93 -33.99
CA PRO A 130 -4.35 32.00 -34.79
C PRO A 130 -5.34 30.88 -34.43
N PRO A 131 -6.65 31.08 -34.68
CA PRO A 131 -7.69 30.13 -34.31
C PRO A 131 -7.69 28.93 -35.28
N GLY A 132 -7.04 27.84 -34.87
CA GLY A 132 -7.23 26.52 -35.45
C GLY A 132 -8.37 25.80 -34.74
N THR A 133 -9.43 25.48 -35.48
CA THR A 133 -10.61 24.71 -35.04
C THR A 133 -10.20 23.33 -34.52
N LEU A 134 -10.22 23.13 -33.21
CA LEU A 134 -10.17 21.80 -32.60
C LEU A 134 -11.53 21.11 -32.83
N PRO A 135 -11.56 19.87 -33.37
CA PRO A 135 -12.80 19.12 -33.49
C PRO A 135 -13.31 18.76 -32.09
N THR A 136 -14.46 19.32 -31.75
CA THR A 136 -15.26 18.93 -30.58
C THR A 136 -15.77 17.52 -30.86
N ALA A 137 -15.07 16.50 -30.34
CA ALA A 137 -15.54 15.12 -30.45
C ALA A 137 -16.84 14.98 -29.63
N PRO A 138 -17.90 14.37 -30.19
CA PRO A 138 -19.14 14.15 -29.48
C PRO A 138 -18.91 13.04 -28.44
N TYR A 139 -18.75 13.43 -27.18
CA TYR A 139 -18.87 12.51 -26.06
C TYR A 139 -20.32 12.04 -26.00
N ALA A 140 -20.53 10.79 -26.42
CA ALA A 140 -21.73 10.03 -26.11
C ALA A 140 -21.81 9.89 -24.59
N SER A 141 -22.58 10.78 -23.98
CA SER A 141 -22.96 10.70 -22.58
C SER A 141 -23.91 9.53 -22.42
N GLN A 142 -23.38 8.38 -21.98
CA GLN A 142 -24.19 7.47 -21.19
C GLN A 142 -24.60 8.25 -19.94
N GLN A 143 -25.84 8.75 -19.95
CA GLN A 143 -26.50 9.39 -18.83
C GLN A 143 -26.65 8.36 -17.71
N ALA A 144 -25.58 8.14 -16.94
CA ALA A 144 -25.71 7.72 -15.56
C ALA A 144 -26.45 8.86 -14.85
N GLY A 145 -27.69 8.59 -14.41
CA GLY A 145 -28.53 9.55 -13.73
C GLY A 145 -27.75 10.28 -12.64
N MET A 146 -27.86 11.61 -12.62
CA MET A 146 -27.29 12.45 -11.58
C MET A 146 -27.83 11.99 -10.23
N VAL A 147 -27.07 11.17 -9.52
CA VAL A 147 -27.36 10.82 -8.14
C VAL A 147 -27.14 12.10 -7.33
N PRO A 148 -28.13 12.59 -6.57
CA PRO A 148 -27.95 13.77 -5.73
C PRO A 148 -26.74 13.57 -4.83
N ASN A 149 -25.94 14.63 -4.64
CA ASN A 149 -24.75 14.64 -3.80
C ASN A 149 -25.16 14.44 -2.33
N GLN A 150 -25.38 13.18 -1.95
CA GLN A 150 -25.71 12.80 -0.58
C GLN A 150 -24.44 12.92 0.25
N GLY A 151 -24.56 13.58 1.41
CA GLY A 151 -23.50 13.63 2.40
C GLY A 151 -23.05 12.22 2.82
N PRO A 152 -21.90 12.10 3.48
CA PRO A 152 -21.36 10.80 3.89
C PRO A 152 -22.41 10.02 4.69
N MET A 153 -22.72 8.82 4.23
CA MET A 153 -23.65 7.93 4.92
C MET A 153 -22.99 7.42 6.21
N GLN A 154 -23.63 7.63 7.36
CA GLN A 154 -23.19 7.00 8.60
C GLN A 154 -23.67 5.55 8.64
N ILE A 155 -22.73 4.61 8.74
CA ILE A 155 -23.02 3.19 8.88
C ILE A 155 -23.00 2.86 10.36
N GLN A 156 -24.20 2.67 10.93
CA GLN A 156 -24.39 2.28 12.33
C GLN A 156 -24.39 0.75 12.46
N GLY A 157 -23.73 0.22 13.50
CA GLY A 157 -23.74 -1.21 13.83
C GLY A 157 -22.51 -2.02 13.36
N GLN A 158 -22.55 -3.34 13.57
CA GLN A 158 -21.44 -4.28 13.29
C GLN A 158 -21.25 -4.59 11.80
N GLN A 159 -21.63 -3.69 10.88
CA GLN A 159 -21.43 -3.88 9.44
C GLN A 159 -19.96 -3.71 9.08
N ARG A 160 -19.20 -4.79 9.23
CA ARG A 160 -17.75 -4.83 8.95
C ARG A 160 -17.45 -5.30 7.54
N VAL A 161 -18.34 -6.08 6.94
CA VAL A 161 -18.18 -6.71 5.63
C VAL A 161 -19.09 -6.03 4.61
N VAL A 162 -18.55 -5.83 3.41
CA VAL A 162 -19.27 -5.26 2.26
C VAL A 162 -19.14 -6.19 1.07
N GLY A 163 -20.10 -6.12 0.16
CA GLY A 163 -20.06 -6.74 -1.15
C GLY A 163 -19.36 -5.83 -2.13
N VAL A 164 -18.49 -6.39 -2.96
CA VAL A 164 -17.85 -5.68 -4.05
C VAL A 164 -18.39 -6.27 -5.34
N LEU A 165 -19.29 -5.52 -5.98
CA LEU A 165 -20.06 -5.96 -7.14
C LEU A 165 -19.47 -5.40 -8.44
N GLY A 166 -19.65 -6.16 -9.53
CA GLY A 166 -19.23 -5.74 -10.87
C GLY A 166 -17.76 -6.01 -11.20
N GLY A 167 -17.11 -6.87 -10.41
CA GLY A 167 -15.77 -7.38 -10.69
C GLY A 167 -15.74 -8.33 -11.90
N PRO A 168 -14.62 -8.40 -12.66
CA PRO A 168 -14.52 -9.29 -13.82
C PRO A 168 -14.54 -10.79 -13.44
N LEU A 169 -14.23 -11.12 -12.19
CA LEU A 169 -14.27 -12.49 -11.66
C LEU A 169 -15.53 -12.78 -10.83
N GLY A 170 -16.54 -11.92 -10.95
CA GLY A 170 -17.78 -11.99 -10.18
C GLY A 170 -17.74 -11.16 -8.90
N ASP A 171 -18.81 -11.30 -8.12
CA ASP A 171 -18.98 -10.56 -6.88
C ASP A 171 -18.06 -11.10 -5.79
N GLY A 172 -17.41 -10.18 -5.08
CA GLY A 172 -16.51 -10.49 -3.98
C GLY A 172 -16.95 -9.84 -2.67
N SER A 173 -16.11 -10.01 -1.67
CA SER A 173 -16.24 -9.37 -0.37
C SER A 173 -15.14 -8.34 -0.15
N GLY A 174 -15.40 -7.44 0.77
CA GLY A 174 -14.41 -6.52 1.30
C GLY A 174 -14.75 -6.15 2.74
N PHE A 175 -13.87 -5.40 3.39
CA PHE A 175 -14.12 -4.88 4.73
C PHE A 175 -13.49 -3.51 4.93
N PHE A 176 -14.05 -2.73 5.84
CA PHE A 176 -13.53 -1.41 6.16
C PHE A 176 -12.21 -1.50 6.93
N VAL A 177 -11.20 -0.76 6.45
CA VAL A 177 -9.87 -0.62 7.08
C VAL A 177 -9.64 0.77 7.67
N THR A 178 -10.50 1.74 7.35
CA THR A 178 -10.49 3.09 7.95
C THR A 178 -11.91 3.56 8.23
N ARG A 179 -12.08 4.48 9.19
CA ARG A 179 -13.41 5.02 9.54
C ARG A 179 -13.97 5.91 8.45
N GLU A 180 -13.10 6.47 7.62
CA GLU A 180 -13.43 7.37 6.52
C GLU A 180 -13.90 6.60 5.26
N GLY A 181 -14.23 5.32 5.36
CA GLY A 181 -14.79 4.56 4.25
C GLY A 181 -13.74 4.06 3.27
N LEU A 182 -12.54 3.69 3.73
CA LEU A 182 -11.61 2.89 2.91
C LEU A 182 -11.89 1.41 3.13
N VAL A 183 -12.15 0.69 2.04
CA VAL A 183 -12.43 -0.74 2.00
C VAL A 183 -11.24 -1.47 1.41
N ALA A 184 -10.80 -2.55 2.05
CA ALA A 184 -9.86 -3.50 1.47
C ALA A 184 -10.60 -4.68 0.86
N THR A 185 -10.17 -5.10 -0.34
CA THR A 185 -10.64 -6.28 -1.05
C THR A 185 -9.49 -6.83 -1.91
N THR A 186 -9.71 -7.90 -2.68
CA THR A 186 -8.68 -8.44 -3.57
C THR A 186 -8.62 -7.68 -4.90
N ARG A 187 -7.44 -7.65 -5.54
CA ARG A 187 -7.32 -7.13 -6.90
C ARG A 187 -8.01 -8.06 -7.90
N ALA A 188 -8.06 -9.35 -7.64
CA ALA A 188 -8.84 -10.31 -8.42
C ALA A 188 -10.32 -9.88 -8.56
N VAL A 189 -10.91 -9.35 -7.49
CA VAL A 189 -12.29 -8.84 -7.49
C VAL A 189 -12.41 -7.53 -8.26
N THR A 190 -11.52 -6.56 -8.03
CA THR A 190 -11.63 -5.24 -8.69
C THR A 190 -11.21 -5.26 -10.15
N GLY A 191 -10.27 -6.14 -10.51
CA GLY A 191 -9.67 -6.23 -11.83
C GLY A 191 -8.99 -4.92 -12.25
N SER A 192 -9.41 -4.42 -13.41
CA SER A 192 -8.98 -3.14 -13.98
C SER A 192 -10.09 -2.07 -13.93
N GLN A 193 -11.16 -2.29 -13.15
CA GLN A 193 -12.25 -1.34 -13.04
C GLN A 193 -11.87 -0.20 -12.08
N PRO A 194 -11.94 1.08 -12.50
CA PRO A 194 -11.64 2.20 -11.61
C PRO A 194 -12.79 2.49 -10.64
N ARG A 195 -14.01 2.02 -10.95
CA ARG A 195 -15.22 2.22 -10.15
C ARG A 195 -15.99 0.93 -10.04
N LEU A 196 -16.56 0.68 -8.87
CA LEU A 196 -17.29 -0.53 -8.52
C LEU A 196 -18.52 -0.17 -7.71
N SER A 197 -19.49 -1.07 -7.62
CA SER A 197 -20.62 -0.91 -6.71
C SER A 197 -20.31 -1.64 -5.41
N ILE A 198 -20.44 -0.95 -4.28
CA ILE A 198 -20.23 -1.50 -2.94
C ILE A 198 -21.58 -1.70 -2.29
N ASP A 199 -21.91 -2.95 -2.00
CA ASP A 199 -23.16 -3.34 -1.36
C ASP A 199 -22.94 -3.48 0.15
N LEU A 200 -23.74 -2.78 0.94
CA LEU A 200 -23.72 -2.86 2.39
C LEU A 200 -24.65 -3.99 2.83
N MET A 201 -24.40 -4.58 4.00
CA MET A 201 -25.31 -5.60 4.56
C MET A 201 -26.73 -5.06 4.87
N SER A 202 -26.91 -3.73 4.90
CA SER A 202 -28.23 -3.09 4.99
C SER A 202 -29.03 -3.17 3.68
N GLY A 203 -28.42 -3.63 2.57
CA GLY A 203 -28.97 -3.60 1.22
C GLY A 203 -28.78 -2.27 0.50
N HIS A 204 -28.06 -1.31 1.11
CA HIS A 204 -27.70 -0.06 0.44
C HIS A 204 -26.50 -0.26 -0.48
N ARG A 205 -26.59 0.27 -1.69
CA ARG A 205 -25.50 0.28 -2.66
C ARG A 205 -24.86 1.66 -2.75
N LEU A 206 -23.55 1.69 -2.62
CA LEU A 206 -22.70 2.87 -2.71
C LEU A 206 -21.80 2.76 -3.93
N ALA A 207 -21.45 3.89 -4.54
CA ALA A 207 -20.37 3.91 -5.53
C ALA A 207 -19.02 3.88 -4.80
N GLY A 208 -18.15 2.94 -5.20
CA GLY A 208 -16.77 2.84 -4.74
C GLY A 208 -15.79 3.22 -5.85
N GLU A 209 -14.73 3.93 -5.50
CA GLU A 209 -13.61 4.26 -6.39
C GLU A 209 -12.36 3.49 -5.96
N VAL A 210 -11.76 2.75 -6.89
CA VAL A 210 -10.48 2.07 -6.62
C VAL A 210 -9.39 3.12 -6.59
N VAL A 211 -8.79 3.34 -5.42
CA VAL A 211 -7.78 4.39 -5.22
C VAL A 211 -6.35 3.87 -5.31
N ARG A 212 -6.14 2.59 -5.01
CA ARG A 212 -4.82 1.93 -5.08
C ARG A 212 -5.00 0.41 -5.17
N SER A 213 -4.10 -0.26 -5.88
CA SER A 213 -3.99 -1.72 -5.87
C SER A 213 -2.53 -2.16 -5.75
N PHE A 214 -2.31 -3.28 -5.09
CA PHE A 214 -1.01 -3.91 -4.91
C PHE A 214 -1.06 -5.31 -5.55
N PRO A 215 -0.81 -5.43 -6.86
CA PRO A 215 -0.89 -6.70 -7.59
C PRO A 215 -0.09 -7.83 -6.95
N GLN A 216 1.09 -7.52 -6.41
CA GLN A 216 1.99 -8.48 -5.78
C GLN A 216 1.41 -9.15 -4.52
N TYR A 217 0.41 -8.52 -3.89
CA TYR A 217 -0.27 -9.03 -2.69
C TYR A 217 -1.74 -9.35 -2.95
N ASP A 218 -2.20 -9.19 -4.19
CA ASP A 218 -3.63 -9.27 -4.55
C ASP A 218 -4.52 -8.39 -3.66
N ILE A 219 -4.09 -7.15 -3.35
CA ILE A 219 -4.90 -6.17 -2.59
C ILE A 219 -5.41 -5.07 -3.52
N SER A 220 -6.64 -4.63 -3.30
CA SER A 220 -7.15 -3.33 -3.77
C SER A 220 -7.82 -2.56 -2.64
N LEU A 221 -7.59 -1.25 -2.64
CA LEU A 221 -8.18 -0.28 -1.73
C LEU A 221 -9.25 0.50 -2.49
N VAL A 222 -10.47 0.50 -1.95
CA VAL A 222 -11.64 1.14 -2.55
C VAL A 222 -12.15 2.21 -1.60
N LYS A 223 -12.24 3.46 -2.06
CA LYS A 223 -12.82 4.56 -1.30
C LYS A 223 -14.32 4.61 -1.55
N VAL A 224 -15.09 4.70 -0.47
CA VAL A 224 -16.54 4.93 -0.50
C VAL A 224 -16.88 6.18 0.29
N ASN A 225 -17.99 6.82 -0.07
CA ASN A 225 -18.53 7.97 0.66
C ASN A 225 -19.38 7.52 1.87
N ALA A 226 -18.73 6.88 2.84
CA ALA A 226 -19.37 6.41 4.06
C ALA A 226 -18.44 6.60 5.28
N TYR A 227 -19.05 6.79 6.44
CA TYR A 227 -18.36 6.82 7.73
C TYR A 227 -18.74 5.60 8.56
N VAL A 228 -17.74 4.92 9.11
CA VAL A 228 -17.91 3.72 9.92
C VAL A 228 -17.52 4.02 11.36
N GLU A 229 -18.45 3.77 12.28
CA GLU A 229 -18.27 4.05 13.70
C GLU A 229 -17.23 3.11 14.34
N HIS A 230 -17.29 1.83 14.01
CA HIS A 230 -16.48 0.78 14.62
C HIS A 230 -15.78 -0.08 13.56
N LEU A 231 -14.44 -0.07 13.57
CA LEU A 231 -13.63 -0.99 12.78
C LEU A 231 -13.53 -2.36 13.47
N ALA A 232 -13.17 -3.37 12.69
CA ALA A 232 -12.85 -4.68 13.24
C ALA A 232 -11.61 -4.58 14.14
N ALA A 233 -11.66 -5.19 15.32
CA ALA A 233 -10.51 -5.28 16.20
C ALA A 233 -9.44 -6.18 15.55
N VAL A 234 -8.21 -5.69 15.45
CA VAL A 234 -7.10 -6.40 14.79
C VAL A 234 -6.37 -7.28 15.80
N SER A 235 -6.01 -8.49 15.41
CA SER A 235 -5.18 -9.37 16.25
C SER A 235 -3.77 -8.79 16.39
N PRO A 236 -3.21 -8.69 17.61
CA PRO A 236 -1.84 -8.19 17.81
C PRO A 236 -0.78 -9.23 17.41
N SER A 237 -1.18 -10.49 17.17
CA SER A 237 -0.24 -11.55 16.82
C SER A 237 0.31 -11.33 15.41
N PRO A 238 1.64 -11.31 15.21
CA PRO A 238 2.23 -11.16 13.89
C PRO A 238 2.18 -12.46 13.07
N TYR A 239 1.71 -13.55 13.66
CA TYR A 239 1.56 -14.86 13.01
C TYR A 239 0.34 -15.60 13.56
N LEU A 240 -0.26 -16.42 12.71
CA LEU A 240 -1.37 -17.30 13.06
C LEU A 240 -0.81 -18.69 13.37
N GLN A 241 -1.13 -19.33 14.49
CA GLN A 241 -0.59 -20.66 14.82
C GLN A 241 -1.05 -21.73 13.81
N PRO A 242 -0.23 -22.76 13.51
CA PRO A 242 -0.69 -23.90 12.71
C PRO A 242 -1.96 -24.51 13.33
N ASP A 243 -2.89 -24.93 12.47
CA ASP A 243 -4.19 -25.51 12.86
C ASP A 243 -5.08 -24.58 13.71
N ALA A 244 -4.73 -23.29 13.80
CA ALA A 244 -5.58 -22.30 14.46
C ALA A 244 -6.93 -22.19 13.75
N PRO A 245 -8.05 -22.22 14.48
CA PRO A 245 -9.37 -22.05 13.90
C PRO A 245 -9.52 -20.63 13.34
N ILE A 246 -10.13 -20.54 12.17
CA ILE A 246 -10.42 -19.29 11.49
C ILE A 246 -11.88 -19.23 11.03
N VAL A 247 -12.42 -18.02 10.94
CA VAL A 247 -13.76 -17.75 10.40
C VAL A 247 -13.66 -16.70 9.31
N VAL A 248 -14.03 -17.07 8.09
CA VAL A 248 -14.13 -16.14 6.96
C VAL A 248 -15.56 -15.63 6.87
N THR A 249 -15.74 -14.31 6.79
CA THR A 249 -17.08 -13.73 6.61
C THR A 249 -17.21 -13.17 5.20
N MET A 250 -18.17 -13.68 4.42
CA MET A 250 -18.47 -13.22 3.07
C MET A 250 -19.70 -12.29 3.07
N HIS A 251 -19.80 -11.43 2.06
CA HIS A 251 -20.87 -10.43 1.90
C HIS A 251 -22.28 -11.02 2.00
N GLY A 252 -22.51 -12.21 1.41
CA GLY A 252 -23.81 -12.89 1.48
C GLY A 252 -24.22 -13.38 2.87
N GLY A 253 -23.53 -12.96 3.94
CA GLY A 253 -23.76 -13.39 5.32
C GLY A 253 -23.27 -14.82 5.62
N LYS A 254 -22.74 -15.52 4.61
CA LYS A 254 -22.17 -16.86 4.78
C LYS A 254 -20.84 -16.75 5.51
N GLY A 255 -20.84 -17.18 6.78
CA GLY A 255 -19.62 -17.44 7.54
C GLY A 255 -19.08 -18.83 7.21
N LEU A 256 -17.79 -18.93 6.89
CA LEU A 256 -17.11 -20.20 6.66
C LEU A 256 -16.09 -20.43 7.78
N ARG A 257 -16.33 -21.46 8.60
CA ARG A 257 -15.41 -21.90 9.64
C ARG A 257 -14.39 -22.87 9.04
N SER A 258 -13.13 -22.66 9.34
CA SER A 258 -12.03 -23.47 8.83
C SER A 258 -10.82 -23.39 9.78
N GLN A 259 -9.64 -23.78 9.31
CA GLN A 259 -8.39 -23.70 10.07
C GLN A 259 -7.20 -23.35 9.17
N ARG A 260 -6.16 -22.76 9.78
CA ARG A 260 -4.85 -22.61 9.13
C ARG A 260 -4.28 -24.00 8.85
N ARG A 261 -3.89 -24.27 7.62
CA ARG A 261 -3.25 -25.55 7.27
C ARG A 261 -1.78 -25.53 7.68
N ASN A 262 -1.28 -26.60 8.27
CA ASN A 262 0.16 -26.77 8.43
C ASN A 262 0.81 -27.10 7.06
N THR A 263 1.86 -26.37 6.67
CA THR A 263 2.60 -26.65 5.43
C THR A 263 4.09 -26.79 5.69
N ARG A 264 4.71 -27.82 5.11
CA ARG A 264 6.17 -28.00 5.14
C ARG A 264 6.92 -27.00 4.25
N SER A 265 6.23 -26.40 3.28
CA SER A 265 6.81 -25.39 2.40
C SER A 265 7.09 -24.12 3.20
N ALA A 266 8.27 -23.53 3.01
CA ALA A 266 8.63 -22.20 3.49
C ALA A 266 7.80 -21.14 2.75
N THR A 267 6.50 -21.11 3.03
CA THR A 267 5.68 -19.96 2.73
C THR A 267 6.19 -18.84 3.63
N ASN A 268 6.18 -17.59 3.15
CA ASN A 268 6.44 -16.47 4.02
C ASN A 268 5.27 -16.36 5.01
N ASP A 269 5.34 -17.13 6.10
CA ASP A 269 4.29 -17.33 7.09
C ASP A 269 3.86 -16.03 7.79
N THR A 270 4.69 -15.00 7.70
CA THR A 270 4.39 -13.65 8.19
C THR A 270 3.48 -12.85 7.26
N LEU A 271 3.39 -13.25 5.99
CA LEU A 271 2.68 -12.57 4.92
C LEU A 271 1.44 -13.36 4.49
N TRP A 272 1.62 -14.64 4.20
CA TRP A 272 0.59 -15.54 3.69
C TRP A 272 0.37 -16.69 4.66
N PHE A 273 -0.89 -17.02 4.94
CA PHE A 273 -1.23 -18.21 5.69
C PHE A 273 -2.07 -19.16 4.82
N PRO A 274 -1.63 -20.42 4.65
CA PRO A 274 -2.40 -21.41 3.92
C PRO A 274 -3.62 -21.86 4.74
N THR A 275 -4.70 -22.22 4.05
CA THR A 275 -5.95 -22.69 4.69
C THR A 275 -6.32 -24.08 4.19
N VAL A 276 -7.36 -24.67 4.78
CA VAL A 276 -8.01 -25.88 4.26
C VAL A 276 -9.27 -25.58 3.46
N ILE A 277 -9.49 -24.30 3.09
CA ILE A 277 -10.65 -23.84 2.32
C ILE A 277 -10.40 -24.09 0.83
N HIS A 278 -11.33 -24.74 0.15
CA HIS A 278 -11.29 -24.87 -1.31
C HIS A 278 -11.78 -23.61 -2.01
N ARG A 279 -11.23 -23.33 -3.20
CA ARG A 279 -11.56 -22.14 -3.98
C ARG A 279 -13.06 -22.00 -4.31
N ASN A 280 -13.77 -23.12 -4.47
CA ASN A 280 -15.20 -23.15 -4.78
C ASN A 280 -16.12 -22.86 -3.58
N GLU A 281 -15.58 -22.83 -2.35
CA GLU A 281 -16.35 -22.51 -1.14
C GLU A 281 -16.47 -21.00 -0.87
N LEU A 282 -15.64 -20.22 -1.58
CA LEU A 282 -15.54 -18.77 -1.48
C LEU A 282 -16.20 -18.06 -2.66
N ASP A 283 -16.51 -16.79 -2.43
CA ASP A 283 -16.83 -15.83 -3.48
C ASP A 283 -15.56 -15.43 -4.29
N ALA A 284 -15.58 -14.29 -4.98
CA ALA A 284 -14.42 -13.81 -5.72
C ALA A 284 -13.21 -13.42 -4.82
N GLY A 285 -13.37 -13.40 -3.49
CA GLY A 285 -12.31 -13.13 -2.50
C GLY A 285 -12.53 -11.81 -1.75
N GLY A 286 -11.55 -11.44 -0.92
CA GLY A 286 -11.51 -10.17 -0.17
C GLY A 286 -12.26 -10.18 1.16
N GLY A 287 -12.90 -11.29 1.53
CA GLY A 287 -13.58 -11.43 2.83
C GLY A 287 -12.60 -11.40 4.01
N PRO A 288 -12.94 -10.71 5.11
CA PRO A 288 -12.11 -10.72 6.31
C PRO A 288 -12.06 -12.09 6.97
N VAL A 289 -10.93 -12.39 7.60
CA VAL A 289 -10.65 -13.61 8.34
C VAL A 289 -10.47 -13.28 9.81
N TYR A 290 -11.23 -13.96 10.66
CA TYR A 290 -11.20 -13.80 12.12
C TYR A 290 -10.63 -15.03 12.80
N ASP A 291 -10.00 -14.86 13.96
CA ASP A 291 -9.61 -15.95 14.85
C ASP A 291 -10.76 -16.38 15.79
N ALA A 292 -10.48 -17.32 16.69
CA ALA A 292 -11.42 -17.78 17.71
C ALA A 292 -11.91 -16.68 18.67
N HIS A 293 -11.15 -15.58 18.80
CA HIS A 293 -11.47 -14.44 19.67
C HIS A 293 -12.22 -13.33 18.91
N ASN A 294 -12.64 -13.59 17.67
CA ASN A 294 -13.28 -12.61 16.79
C ASN A 294 -12.39 -11.39 16.49
N LEU A 295 -11.06 -11.59 16.52
CA LEU A 295 -10.07 -10.59 16.10
C LEU A 295 -9.71 -10.83 14.63
N LEU A 296 -9.62 -9.74 13.87
CA LEU A 296 -9.25 -9.75 12.46
C LEU A 296 -7.78 -10.15 12.32
N VAL A 297 -7.53 -11.29 11.67
CA VAL A 297 -6.20 -11.84 11.42
C VAL A 297 -5.76 -11.74 9.97
N GLY A 298 -6.69 -11.53 9.03
CA GLY A 298 -6.33 -11.41 7.63
C GLY A 298 -7.48 -11.14 6.67
N MET A 299 -7.17 -11.30 5.39
CA MET A 299 -8.08 -11.19 4.26
C MET A 299 -7.96 -12.45 3.40
N MET A 300 -9.08 -13.05 3.03
CA MET A 300 -9.10 -14.23 2.18
C MET A 300 -8.84 -13.85 0.72
N THR A 301 -7.98 -14.60 0.03
CA THR A 301 -7.71 -14.40 -1.41
C THR A 301 -8.09 -15.64 -2.22
N ARG A 302 -8.07 -15.55 -3.55
CA ARG A 302 -8.24 -16.72 -4.44
C ARG A 302 -6.92 -17.30 -4.93
N ASN A 303 -5.81 -16.83 -4.39
CA ASN A 303 -4.49 -17.39 -4.69
C ASN A 303 -4.43 -18.83 -4.16
N THR A 304 -3.98 -19.75 -5.01
CA THR A 304 -3.80 -21.16 -4.68
C THR A 304 -2.39 -21.59 -5.04
N SER A 305 -1.95 -22.72 -4.49
CA SER A 305 -0.76 -23.39 -4.99
C SER A 305 -1.02 -23.95 -6.40
N ARG A 306 0.05 -24.24 -7.15
CA ARG A 306 -0.05 -25.03 -8.39
C ARG A 306 -0.44 -26.48 -8.14
N THR A 307 -0.17 -26.98 -6.93
CA THR A 307 -0.33 -28.40 -6.57
C THR A 307 -1.63 -28.73 -5.84
N ASN A 308 -2.39 -27.71 -5.42
CA ASN A 308 -3.64 -27.92 -4.70
C ASN A 308 -4.59 -26.72 -4.86
N ASP A 309 -5.89 -26.96 -4.69
CA ASP A 309 -6.95 -25.95 -4.81
C ASP A 309 -7.27 -25.23 -3.48
N TYR A 310 -6.40 -25.39 -2.48
CA TYR A 310 -6.57 -24.68 -1.22
C TYR A 310 -6.11 -23.24 -1.36
N VAL A 311 -6.93 -22.33 -0.86
CA VAL A 311 -6.65 -20.90 -0.95
C VAL A 311 -5.76 -20.39 0.17
N TYR A 312 -5.11 -19.26 -0.09
CA TYR A 312 -4.28 -18.55 0.87
C TYR A 312 -5.02 -17.32 1.41
N GLY A 313 -4.89 -17.12 2.72
CA GLY A 313 -5.19 -15.84 3.34
C GLY A 313 -3.95 -14.94 3.37
N LEU A 314 -4.17 -13.66 3.22
CA LEU A 314 -3.15 -12.62 3.43
C LEU A 314 -3.26 -12.09 4.86
N HIS A 315 -2.14 -12.03 5.56
CA HIS A 315 -2.10 -11.56 6.94
C HIS A 315 -2.49 -10.08 7.06
N ILE A 316 -3.20 -9.73 8.13
CA ILE A 316 -3.76 -8.39 8.32
C ILE A 316 -2.70 -7.29 8.38
N SER A 317 -1.52 -7.61 8.94
CA SER A 317 -0.39 -6.67 9.00
C SER A 317 0.03 -6.19 7.61
N GLN A 318 -0.04 -7.05 6.59
CA GLN A 318 0.29 -6.65 5.22
C GLN A 318 -0.76 -5.71 4.63
N VAL A 319 -2.05 -5.97 4.88
CA VAL A 319 -3.13 -5.09 4.42
C VAL A 319 -2.93 -3.69 5.00
N TYR A 320 -2.63 -3.57 6.29
CA TYR A 320 -2.37 -2.27 6.92
C TYR A 320 -1.09 -1.60 6.42
N ARG A 321 -0.01 -2.34 6.14
CA ARG A 321 1.18 -1.78 5.46
C ARG A 321 0.83 -1.16 4.10
N CYS A 322 -0.05 -1.81 3.33
CA CYS A 322 -0.55 -1.27 2.06
C CYS A 322 -1.40 0.00 2.27
N VAL A 323 -2.20 0.07 3.34
CA VAL A 323 -2.97 1.27 3.71
C VAL A 323 -2.04 2.41 4.13
N GLU A 324 -1.02 2.14 4.94
CA GLU A 324 -0.01 3.13 5.35
C GLU A 324 0.78 3.66 4.16
N GLN A 325 1.22 2.77 3.25
CA GLN A 325 1.89 3.18 2.02
C GLN A 325 0.99 4.11 1.18
N TYR A 326 -0.28 3.75 1.02
CA TYR A 326 -1.24 4.61 0.33
C TYR A 326 -1.42 5.97 1.03
N ALA A 327 -1.51 5.99 2.36
CA ALA A 327 -1.63 7.24 3.12
C ALA A 327 -0.41 8.15 2.93
N GLN A 328 0.81 7.58 2.93
CA GLN A 328 2.05 8.31 2.65
C GLN A 328 2.09 8.85 1.22
N GLU A 329 1.71 8.03 0.22
CA GLU A 329 1.60 8.46 -1.18
C GLU A 329 0.63 9.65 -1.31
N MET A 330 -0.54 9.59 -0.64
CA MET A 330 -1.53 10.66 -0.66
C MET A 330 -1.07 11.94 0.05
N GLN A 331 -0.34 11.84 1.16
CA GLN A 331 0.24 12.99 1.84
C GLN A 331 1.27 13.71 0.96
N GLN A 332 2.12 12.96 0.25
CA GLN A 332 3.10 13.53 -0.68
C GLN A 332 2.45 14.21 -1.90
N MET A 333 1.25 13.77 -2.27
CA MET A 333 0.50 14.29 -3.42
C MET A 333 -0.62 15.27 -3.02
N GLN A 334 -0.62 15.78 -1.79
CA GLN A 334 -1.68 16.67 -1.33
C GLN A 334 -1.77 17.93 -2.22
N GLY A 335 -2.98 18.20 -2.75
CA GLY A 335 -3.24 19.31 -3.68
C GLY A 335 -2.94 19.01 -5.15
N GLN A 336 -2.44 17.82 -5.48
CA GLN A 336 -2.16 17.40 -6.85
C GLN A 336 -3.34 16.61 -7.44
N LYS A 337 -3.60 16.78 -8.74
CA LYS A 337 -4.61 16.00 -9.45
C LYS A 337 -4.03 14.62 -9.79
N THR A 338 -4.49 13.60 -9.09
CA THR A 338 -4.06 12.22 -9.28
C THR A 338 -5.15 11.36 -9.92
N ILE A 339 -4.76 10.22 -10.50
CA ILE A 339 -5.68 9.20 -11.02
C ILE A 339 -5.13 7.81 -10.73
N TYR A 340 -6.02 6.85 -10.47
CA TYR A 340 -5.68 5.44 -10.37
C TYR A 340 -5.28 4.86 -11.74
N CYS A 341 -4.14 4.18 -11.80
CA CYS A 341 -3.70 3.43 -12.97
C CYS A 341 -4.24 1.99 -12.94
N THR A 342 -5.15 1.65 -13.84
CA THR A 342 -5.79 0.33 -13.93
C THR A 342 -4.85 -0.80 -14.32
N ASN A 343 -3.68 -0.49 -14.91
CA ASN A 343 -2.69 -1.46 -15.33
C ASN A 343 -1.81 -1.96 -14.16
N CYS A 344 -1.14 -1.05 -13.44
CA CYS A 344 -0.24 -1.40 -12.33
C CYS A 344 -0.83 -1.20 -10.94
N GLY A 345 -1.97 -0.54 -10.82
CA GLY A 345 -2.60 -0.24 -9.55
C GLY A 345 -2.04 0.98 -8.80
N ALA A 346 -1.08 1.71 -9.38
CA ALA A 346 -0.46 2.89 -8.76
C ALA A 346 -1.32 4.16 -8.88
N VAL A 347 -1.05 5.14 -8.02
CA VAL A 347 -1.58 6.51 -8.15
C VAL A 347 -0.65 7.29 -9.08
N SER A 348 -1.23 7.88 -10.13
CA SER A 348 -0.52 8.61 -11.18
C SER A 348 -0.84 10.10 -11.13
N ARG A 349 0.20 10.93 -11.19
CA ARG A 349 0.14 12.40 -11.27
C ARG A 349 0.12 12.91 -12.71
N ALA A 350 0.26 12.02 -13.69
CA ALA A 350 0.26 12.36 -15.10
C ALA A 350 -0.87 13.32 -15.54
N PRO A 351 -2.13 13.21 -15.04
CA PRO A 351 -3.18 14.16 -15.38
C PRO A 351 -2.86 15.63 -15.04
N GLN A 352 -2.09 15.89 -13.98
CA GLN A 352 -1.69 17.24 -13.60
C GLN A 352 -0.79 17.90 -14.68
N PHE A 353 -0.04 17.08 -15.40
CA PHE A 353 0.86 17.51 -16.48
C PHE A 353 0.24 17.30 -17.87
N GLY A 354 -1.05 16.93 -17.94
CA GLY A 354 -1.72 16.55 -19.19
C GLY A 354 -1.18 15.26 -19.83
N ALA A 355 -0.38 14.50 -19.10
CA ALA A 355 0.37 13.37 -19.65
C ALA A 355 -0.48 12.08 -19.68
N PHE A 356 -0.43 11.36 -20.80
CA PHE A 356 -1.37 10.28 -21.11
C PHE A 356 -1.04 8.93 -20.46
N TYR A 357 0.20 8.76 -20.00
CA TYR A 357 0.74 7.48 -19.53
C TYR A 357 1.09 7.54 -18.06
N CYS A 358 0.85 6.45 -17.36
CA CYS A 358 1.24 6.28 -15.97
C CYS A 358 2.77 6.41 -15.83
N GLU A 359 3.25 7.27 -14.94
CA GLU A 359 4.68 7.45 -14.68
C GLU A 359 5.34 6.24 -14.01
N THR A 360 4.57 5.32 -13.44
CA THR A 360 5.09 4.11 -12.78
C THR A 360 5.28 2.94 -13.75
N CYS A 361 4.33 2.72 -14.66
CA CYS A 361 4.34 1.53 -15.53
C CYS A 361 4.17 1.82 -17.02
N GLY A 362 4.04 3.09 -17.43
CA GLY A 362 3.79 3.45 -18.83
C GLY A 362 2.44 3.02 -19.41
N GLY A 363 1.55 2.44 -18.61
CA GLY A 363 0.19 2.10 -19.03
C GLY A 363 -0.59 3.35 -19.44
N THR A 364 -1.43 3.24 -20.47
CA THR A 364 -2.35 4.32 -20.85
C THR A 364 -3.37 4.52 -19.74
N LEU A 365 -3.57 5.77 -19.31
CA LEU A 365 -4.52 6.08 -18.24
C LEU A 365 -5.97 6.10 -18.77
N PRO A 366 -6.99 5.80 -17.94
CA PRO A 366 -8.37 5.63 -18.41
C PRO A 366 -8.91 6.83 -19.22
N TYR A 367 -8.56 8.06 -18.81
CA TYR A 367 -9.02 9.26 -19.50
C TYR A 367 -8.36 9.49 -20.87
N ALA A 368 -7.26 8.78 -21.15
CA ALA A 368 -6.41 8.94 -22.33
C ALA A 368 -6.54 7.79 -23.35
N GLU A 369 -7.42 6.82 -23.10
CA GLU A 369 -7.61 5.67 -23.99
C GLU A 369 -8.06 6.09 -25.39
N ASN A 370 -8.98 7.05 -25.47
CA ASN A 370 -9.61 7.51 -26.73
C ASN A 370 -9.14 8.90 -27.18
N VAL A 371 -8.04 9.41 -26.61
CA VAL A 371 -7.54 10.76 -26.91
C VAL A 371 -6.37 10.65 -27.89
N THR A 372 -6.37 11.44 -28.96
CA THR A 372 -5.22 11.58 -29.85
C THR A 372 -4.07 12.25 -29.11
N ARG A 373 -2.90 11.60 -29.12
CA ARG A 373 -1.80 11.94 -28.22
C ARG A 373 -0.77 12.79 -28.95
N TYR A 374 -0.51 13.97 -28.42
CA TYR A 374 0.50 14.89 -28.94
C TYR A 374 1.60 15.12 -27.90
N PRO A 375 2.84 15.41 -28.30
CA PRO A 375 3.92 15.63 -27.35
C PRO A 375 3.65 16.90 -26.53
N LEU A 376 3.55 16.77 -25.22
CA LEU A 376 3.32 17.89 -24.31
C LEU A 376 4.62 18.28 -23.60
N PRO A 377 5.11 19.54 -23.72
CA PRO A 377 6.37 19.97 -23.11
C PRO A 377 6.38 19.89 -21.57
N ASN A 378 5.26 20.18 -20.93
CA ASN A 378 5.10 20.12 -19.47
C ASN A 378 5.17 18.70 -18.91
N ALA A 379 4.94 17.66 -19.72
CA ALA A 379 5.10 16.26 -19.32
C ALA A 379 6.57 15.83 -19.20
N ALA A 380 7.51 16.59 -19.77
CA ALA A 380 8.94 16.25 -19.78
C ALA A 380 9.53 16.14 -18.37
N ALA A 381 9.15 17.05 -17.48
CA ALA A 381 9.61 17.06 -16.08
C ALA A 381 9.13 15.83 -15.32
N LEU A 382 7.90 15.36 -15.58
CA LEU A 382 7.31 14.19 -14.91
C LEU A 382 8.05 12.89 -15.28
N TYR A 383 8.36 12.72 -16.56
CA TYR A 383 9.01 11.51 -17.08
C TYR A 383 10.53 11.52 -16.96
N GLN A 384 11.09 12.56 -16.31
CA GLN A 384 12.53 12.73 -16.10
C GLN A 384 13.31 12.48 -17.39
N GLU A 385 13.06 13.33 -18.41
CA GLU A 385 13.68 13.26 -19.74
C GLU A 385 15.22 13.37 -19.68
N ASN A 386 15.89 12.29 -19.30
CA ASN A 386 17.35 12.17 -19.19
C ASN A 386 17.88 10.97 -20.02
N MET A 387 17.06 10.35 -20.87
CA MET A 387 17.51 9.23 -21.70
C MET A 387 18.32 9.70 -22.91
N HIS A 388 19.39 8.96 -23.20
CA HIS A 388 20.36 9.29 -24.25
C HIS A 388 19.82 9.09 -25.70
N ARG A 389 18.65 8.46 -25.88
CA ARG A 389 18.08 8.22 -27.22
C ARG A 389 16.66 8.79 -27.33
N PRO A 390 16.45 9.85 -28.12
CA PRO A 390 15.12 10.42 -28.31
C PRO A 390 14.20 9.46 -29.07
N CYS A 391 12.90 9.56 -28.82
CA CYS A 391 11.88 8.83 -29.56
C CYS A 391 11.92 9.17 -31.06
N THR A 392 11.99 8.16 -31.92
CA THR A 392 11.99 8.34 -33.38
C THR A 392 10.75 9.06 -33.91
N ASN A 393 9.61 8.92 -33.23
CA ASN A 393 8.35 9.56 -33.61
C ASN A 393 8.18 10.98 -33.05
N CYS A 394 8.43 11.19 -31.77
CA CYS A 394 8.16 12.49 -31.11
C CYS A 394 9.38 13.26 -30.61
N GLN A 395 10.59 12.72 -30.81
CA GLN A 395 11.88 13.27 -30.37
C GLN A 395 12.04 13.46 -28.86
N ALA A 396 11.09 12.98 -28.05
CA ALA A 396 11.18 13.05 -26.60
C ALA A 396 12.30 12.17 -26.04
N GLN A 397 13.07 12.69 -25.08
CA GLN A 397 14.12 11.96 -24.35
C GLN A 397 13.56 11.22 -23.12
N VAL A 398 12.33 10.72 -23.22
CA VAL A 398 11.67 9.96 -22.15
C VAL A 398 12.12 8.50 -22.12
N GLY A 399 11.89 7.86 -20.98
CA GLY A 399 11.89 6.40 -20.85
C GLY A 399 11.03 5.69 -21.91
N TYR A 400 11.40 4.45 -22.20
CA TYR A 400 10.53 3.50 -22.89
C TYR A 400 10.02 2.47 -21.89
N TYR A 401 8.77 2.07 -22.01
CA TYR A 401 8.21 0.93 -21.31
C TYR A 401 7.68 -0.05 -22.35
N ASP A 402 8.16 -1.29 -22.31
CA ASP A 402 7.81 -2.33 -23.29
C ASP A 402 7.98 -1.86 -24.74
N SER A 403 9.15 -1.29 -25.05
CA SER A 403 9.47 -0.67 -26.35
C SER A 403 8.59 0.52 -26.78
N ARG A 404 7.64 0.97 -25.95
CA ARG A 404 6.77 2.12 -26.24
C ARG A 404 7.28 3.38 -25.56
N CYS A 405 7.33 4.47 -26.31
CA CYS A 405 7.69 5.79 -25.80
C CYS A 405 6.67 6.26 -24.76
N LEU A 406 7.12 6.59 -23.55
CA LEU A 406 6.25 7.08 -22.45
C LEU A 406 5.58 8.43 -22.73
N ARG A 407 5.92 9.13 -23.82
CA ARG A 407 5.36 10.45 -24.19
C ARG A 407 4.32 10.37 -25.30
N CYS A 408 4.63 9.65 -26.39
CA CYS A 408 3.71 9.54 -27.54
C CYS A 408 3.11 8.14 -27.73
N GLY A 409 3.62 7.11 -27.03
CA GLY A 409 3.19 5.71 -27.16
C GLY A 409 3.69 4.99 -28.41
N HIS A 410 4.58 5.61 -29.18
CA HIS A 410 5.14 4.96 -30.37
C HIS A 410 5.97 3.74 -29.97
N ASP A 411 5.67 2.62 -30.60
CA ASP A 411 6.35 1.34 -30.40
C ASP A 411 7.59 1.26 -31.31
N LEU A 412 8.78 1.19 -30.71
CA LEU A 412 10.05 1.09 -31.43
C LEU A 412 10.17 -0.18 -32.29
N THR A 413 9.36 -1.21 -32.01
CA THR A 413 9.38 -2.46 -32.78
C THR A 413 8.58 -2.36 -34.07
N THR A 414 7.71 -1.35 -34.21
CA THR A 414 6.92 -1.18 -35.44
C THR A 414 7.82 -0.62 -36.54
N PRO A 415 8.06 -1.35 -37.64
CA PRO A 415 8.88 -0.84 -38.73
C PRO A 415 8.21 0.41 -39.30
N VAL A 416 8.98 1.49 -39.44
CA VAL A 416 8.54 2.70 -40.12
C VAL A 416 8.21 2.31 -41.56
N ARG A 417 6.91 2.19 -41.88
CA ARG A 417 6.47 2.11 -43.28
C ARG A 417 6.85 3.44 -43.92
N ARG A 418 7.97 3.43 -44.63
CA ARG A 418 8.42 4.54 -45.47
C ARG A 418 7.51 4.68 -46.68
#